data_AF-A0A967W4K1-F1
#
_entry.id   AF-A0A967W4K1-F1
#
_cell.length_a   1.000
_cell.length_b   1.000
_cell.length_c   1.000
_cell.angle_alpha   90.00
_cell.angle_beta   90.00
_cell.angle_gamma   90.00
#
_symmetry.space_group_name_H-M   'P 1'
#
loop_
_entity.id
_entity.type
_entity.pdbx_description
1 polymer ?
#
loop_
_entity_poly.entity_id
_entity_poly.type
_entity_poly.pdbx_seq_one_letter_code
_entity_poly.pdbx_strand_id
1 'polypeptide(L)'
;AHHGQQALTEAKASAPEFEEVVLKIPDIIFEEGDMVLHVGNKSVELHLMPGHSRDLTVAYVREDRVLIASDAMMPVPYFVAGDRHKFKETLKKILDYPLESVVQGHGEVLLRGEVPKAVQASLD
;
A
#
# COMPACT_ATOMS: atom_id res chain seq x y z
N ALA A 1 -2.72 -16.17 -6.83
CA ALA A 1 -3.16 -17.07 -5.75
C ALA A 1 -2.29 -18.34 -5.59
N HIS A 2 -1.76 -18.95 -6.66
CA HIS A 2 -1.08 -20.26 -6.55
C HIS A 2 0.22 -20.29 -5.73
N HIS A 3 0.95 -19.17 -5.58
CA HIS A 3 2.21 -19.15 -4.84
C HIS A 3 2.07 -19.03 -3.31
N GLY A 4 0.94 -18.51 -2.81
CA GLY A 4 0.79 -18.20 -1.38
C GLY A 4 0.78 -19.45 -0.50
N GLN A 5 -0.01 -20.46 -0.87
CA GLN A 5 -0.13 -21.69 -0.08
C GLN A 5 1.18 -22.49 -0.06
N GLN A 6 1.88 -22.52 -1.20
CA GLN A 6 3.19 -23.17 -1.28
C GLN A 6 4.20 -22.44 -0.39
N ALA A 7 4.32 -21.11 -0.52
CA ALA A 7 5.24 -20.32 0.29
C ALA A 7 4.96 -20.45 1.80
N LEU A 8 3.69 -20.47 2.23
CA LEU A 8 3.34 -20.70 3.62
C LEU A 8 3.74 -22.11 4.09
N THR A 9 3.58 -23.13 3.24
CA THR A 9 4.00 -24.50 3.57
C THR A 9 5.52 -24.58 3.78
N GLU A 10 6.29 -23.95 2.90
CA GLU A 10 7.76 -23.86 2.99
C GLU A 10 8.21 -23.07 4.24
N ALA A 11 7.53 -21.96 4.55
CA ALA A 11 7.79 -21.16 5.74
C ALA A 11 7.54 -21.96 7.04
N LYS A 12 6.42 -22.70 7.13
CA LYS A 12 6.12 -23.55 8.30
C LYS A 12 7.13 -24.68 8.49
N ALA A 13 7.70 -25.19 7.41
CA ALA A 13 8.72 -26.23 7.49
C ALA A 13 10.07 -25.72 8.01
N SER A 14 10.32 -24.41 7.92
CA SER A 14 11.60 -23.80 8.27
C SER A 14 11.58 -22.96 9.56
N ALA A 15 10.39 -22.50 9.98
CA ALA A 15 10.22 -21.57 11.09
C ALA A 15 8.96 -21.90 11.92
N PRO A 16 9.11 -22.38 13.18
CA PRO A 16 7.99 -22.74 14.05
C PRO A 16 7.00 -21.61 14.32
N GLU A 17 7.43 -20.35 14.27
CA GLU A 17 6.56 -19.18 14.49
C GLU A 17 5.41 -19.08 13.46
N PHE A 18 5.52 -19.75 12.31
CA PHE A 18 4.47 -19.77 11.30
C PHE A 18 3.46 -20.92 11.47
N GLU A 19 3.63 -21.83 12.45
CA GLU A 19 2.82 -23.05 12.58
C GLU A 19 1.31 -22.76 12.60
N GLU A 20 0.88 -21.74 13.34
CA GLU A 20 -0.52 -21.36 13.49
C GLU A 20 -1.03 -20.40 12.39
N VAL A 21 -0.16 -19.93 11.49
CA VAL A 21 -0.55 -18.98 10.44
C VAL A 21 -1.42 -19.66 9.40
N VAL A 22 -2.54 -19.03 9.04
CA VAL A 22 -3.46 -19.50 8.00
C VAL A 22 -3.70 -18.41 6.96
N LEU A 23 -3.79 -18.81 5.69
CA LEU A 23 -4.19 -17.88 4.62
C LEU A 23 -5.71 -17.75 4.61
N LYS A 24 -6.18 -16.50 4.71
CA LYS A 24 -7.59 -16.15 4.48
C LYS A 24 -7.70 -15.33 3.20
N ILE A 25 -8.46 -15.83 2.24
CA ILE A 25 -8.71 -15.12 0.97
C ILE A 25 -9.74 -14.01 1.24
N PRO A 26 -9.59 -12.81 0.63
CA PRO A 26 -10.57 -11.75 0.76
C PRO A 26 -11.94 -12.15 0.19
N ASP A 27 -13.01 -11.79 0.90
CA ASP A 27 -14.40 -12.02 0.47
C ASP A 27 -14.82 -11.07 -0.66
N ILE A 28 -14.18 -9.89 -0.74
CA ILE A 28 -14.44 -8.85 -1.74
C ILE A 28 -13.11 -8.43 -2.34
N ILE A 29 -13.06 -8.39 -3.67
CA ILE A 29 -11.94 -7.86 -4.45
C ILE A 29 -12.47 -6.80 -5.41
N PHE A 30 -11.58 -5.94 -5.89
CA PHE A 30 -11.87 -4.97 -6.95
C PHE A 30 -10.68 -4.91 -7.90
N GLU A 31 -10.96 -4.77 -9.19
CA GLU A 31 -9.95 -4.82 -10.25
C GLU A 31 -9.76 -3.47 -10.96
N GLU A 32 -10.80 -2.63 -10.94
CA GLU A 32 -10.82 -1.31 -11.57
C GLU A 32 -11.69 -0.34 -10.76
N GLY A 33 -11.39 0.95 -10.86
CA GLY A 33 -12.13 2.02 -10.20
C GLY A 33 -11.82 2.20 -8.71
N ASP A 34 -12.67 2.99 -8.05
CA ASP A 34 -12.55 3.35 -6.64
C ASP A 34 -13.60 2.58 -5.83
N MET A 35 -13.19 1.95 -4.74
CA MET A 35 -14.12 1.40 -3.74
C MET A 35 -14.21 2.36 -2.57
N VAL A 36 -15.41 2.82 -2.23
CA VAL A 36 -15.62 3.68 -1.05
C VAL A 36 -16.28 2.87 0.06
N LEU A 37 -15.62 2.80 1.20
CA LEU A 37 -16.14 2.20 2.43
C LEU A 37 -16.56 3.29 3.40
N HIS A 38 -17.77 3.18 3.93
CA HIS A 38 -18.25 4.06 5.00
C HIS A 38 -18.06 3.38 6.35
N VAL A 39 -17.17 3.94 7.17
CA VAL A 39 -16.82 3.40 8.49
C VAL A 39 -17.12 4.47 9.55
N GLY A 40 -18.25 4.31 10.24
CA GLY A 40 -18.73 5.32 11.17
C GLY A 40 -18.99 6.67 10.46
N ASN A 41 -18.25 7.71 10.84
CA ASN A 41 -18.31 9.04 10.24
C ASN A 41 -17.21 9.30 9.19
N LYS A 42 -16.54 8.24 8.72
CA LYS A 42 -15.44 8.34 7.75
C LYS A 42 -15.80 7.72 6.41
N SER A 43 -15.31 8.35 5.35
CA SER A 43 -15.32 7.84 3.98
C SER A 43 -13.89 7.41 3.64
N VAL A 44 -13.69 6.10 3.49
CA VAL A 44 -12.40 5.50 3.16
C VAL A 44 -12.42 5.06 1.69
N GLU A 45 -11.64 5.74 0.87
CA GLU A 45 -11.50 5.43 -0.55
C GLU A 45 -10.33 4.46 -0.75
N LEU A 46 -10.60 3.30 -1.32
CA LEU A 46 -9.58 2.33 -1.70
C LEU A 46 -9.25 2.51 -3.18
N HIS A 47 -7.96 2.69 -3.47
CA HIS A 47 -7.45 2.87 -4.82
C HIS A 47 -6.30 1.91 -5.11
N LEU A 48 -6.24 1.42 -6.35
CA LEU A 48 -5.08 0.66 -6.83
C LEU A 48 -3.91 1.62 -7.11
N MET A 49 -2.76 1.32 -6.52
CA MET A 49 -1.51 2.07 -6.67
C MET A 49 -0.37 1.12 -7.06
N PRO A 50 -0.40 0.57 -8.28
CA PRO A 50 0.53 -0.48 -8.69
C PRO A 50 1.96 0.04 -8.75
N GLY A 51 2.93 -0.85 -8.54
CA GLY A 51 4.35 -0.53 -8.68
C GLY A 51 5.23 -1.34 -7.74
N HIS A 52 4.86 -1.41 -6.46
CA HIS A 52 5.50 -2.32 -5.49
C HIS A 52 5.05 -3.77 -5.74
N SER A 53 3.74 -3.94 -5.89
CA SER A 53 3.08 -5.12 -6.45
C SER A 53 2.03 -4.68 -7.48
N ARG A 54 1.43 -5.65 -8.18
CA ARG A 54 0.38 -5.37 -9.18
C ARG A 54 -0.94 -4.94 -8.55
N ASP A 55 -1.24 -5.49 -7.38
CA ASP A 55 -2.50 -5.40 -6.64
C ASP A 55 -2.40 -4.49 -5.40
N LEU A 56 -1.31 -3.71 -5.29
CA LEU A 56 -1.14 -2.82 -4.15
C LEU A 56 -2.31 -1.83 -4.08
N THR A 57 -2.92 -1.79 -2.90
CA THR A 57 -4.06 -0.94 -2.58
C THR A 57 -3.67 0.07 -1.51
N VAL A 58 -4.10 1.31 -1.69
CA VAL A 58 -4.00 2.37 -0.68
C VAL A 58 -5.39 2.72 -0.15
N ALA A 59 -5.45 3.29 1.06
CA ALA A 59 -6.68 3.76 1.66
C ALA A 59 -6.57 5.26 1.97
N TYR A 60 -7.40 6.07 1.33
CA TYR A 60 -7.50 7.50 1.57
C TYR A 60 -8.70 7.81 2.46
N VAL A 61 -8.44 8.38 3.64
CA VAL A 61 -9.47 8.81 4.59
C VAL A 61 -9.83 10.26 4.30
N ARG A 62 -10.97 10.48 3.63
CA ARG A 62 -11.33 11.77 3.04
C ARG A 62 -11.44 12.89 4.07
N GLU A 63 -12.10 12.65 5.19
CA GLU A 63 -12.36 13.66 6.22
C GLU A 63 -11.07 14.12 6.92
N ASP A 64 -10.12 13.21 7.12
CA ASP A 64 -8.85 13.50 7.79
C ASP A 64 -7.74 13.90 6.81
N ARG A 65 -7.97 13.70 5.51
CA ARG A 65 -7.00 13.91 4.44
C ARG A 65 -5.71 13.12 4.66
N VAL A 66 -5.85 11.89 5.14
CA VAL A 66 -4.74 10.97 5.41
C VAL A 66 -4.72 9.86 4.36
N LEU A 67 -3.56 9.63 3.75
CA LEU A 67 -3.34 8.48 2.90
C LEU A 67 -2.58 7.41 3.67
N ILE A 68 -3.21 6.25 3.86
CA ILE A 68 -2.52 5.02 4.25
C ILE A 68 -1.97 4.43 2.96
N ALA A 69 -0.69 4.69 2.70
CA ALA A 69 -0.07 4.46 1.40
C ALA A 69 0.37 3.01 1.19
N SER A 70 0.30 2.14 2.20
CA SER A 70 0.90 0.80 2.13
C SER A 70 2.35 0.93 1.62
N ASP A 71 2.86 -0.05 0.91
CA ASP A 71 4.21 0.00 0.32
C ASP A 71 4.28 0.83 -0.99
N ALA A 72 3.25 1.61 -1.34
CA ALA A 72 3.38 2.63 -2.40
C ALA A 72 4.33 3.76 -1.99
N MET A 73 4.47 3.98 -0.69
CA MET A 73 5.44 4.91 -0.11
C MET A 73 6.17 4.23 1.05
N MET A 74 7.50 4.27 0.98
CA MET A 74 8.40 3.72 1.99
C MET A 74 9.63 4.64 2.12
N PRO A 75 10.35 4.63 3.25
CA PRO A 75 11.59 5.39 3.44
C PRO A 75 12.65 5.06 2.39
N VAL A 76 12.65 3.82 1.91
CA VAL A 76 13.48 3.37 0.79
C VAL A 76 12.56 2.70 -0.23
N PRO A 77 12.54 3.16 -1.50
CA PRO A 77 11.75 2.54 -2.57
C PRO A 77 11.99 1.03 -2.69
N TYR A 78 10.91 0.25 -2.74
CA TYR A 78 10.98 -1.19 -2.92
C TYR A 78 9.97 -1.64 -3.98
N PHE A 79 10.45 -2.29 -5.04
CA PHE A 79 9.64 -2.73 -6.19
C PHE A 79 10.16 -4.06 -6.78
N VAL A 80 10.83 -4.88 -5.96
CA VAL A 80 11.48 -6.12 -6.41
C VAL A 80 10.50 -7.09 -7.07
N ALA A 81 9.28 -7.17 -6.54
CA ALA A 81 8.20 -8.00 -7.09
C ALA A 81 7.26 -7.22 -8.04
N GLY A 82 7.60 -5.97 -8.38
CA GLY A 82 6.73 -5.03 -9.06
C GLY A 82 7.31 -4.43 -10.33
N ASP A 83 6.90 -3.21 -10.64
CA ASP A 83 7.27 -2.48 -11.85
C ASP A 83 7.74 -1.08 -11.48
N ARG A 84 9.01 -0.79 -11.77
CA ARG A 84 9.66 0.49 -11.47
C ARG A 84 8.95 1.68 -12.14
N HIS A 85 8.48 1.55 -13.36
CA HIS A 85 7.86 2.66 -14.09
C HIS A 85 6.49 2.99 -13.49
N LYS A 86 5.68 1.96 -13.21
CA LYS A 86 4.42 2.13 -12.48
C LYS A 86 4.63 2.67 -11.07
N PHE A 87 5.68 2.23 -10.38
CA PHE A 87 6.03 2.75 -9.06
C PHE A 87 6.32 4.26 -9.10
N LYS A 88 7.09 4.74 -10.10
CA LYS A 88 7.33 6.17 -10.28
C LYS A 88 6.04 6.96 -10.59
N GLU A 89 5.12 6.39 -11.37
CA GLU A 89 3.81 6.99 -11.63
C GLU A 89 2.97 7.06 -10.35
N THR A 90 2.94 5.99 -9.57
CA THR A 90 2.26 5.91 -8.27
C THR A 90 2.79 6.94 -7.29
N LEU A 91 4.12 7.06 -7.13
CA LEU A 91 4.72 8.09 -6.28
C LEU A 91 4.29 9.50 -6.68
N LYS A 92 4.17 9.79 -7.98
CA LYS A 92 3.68 11.10 -8.46
C LYS A 92 2.19 11.29 -8.15
N LYS A 93 1.36 10.27 -8.34
CA LYS A 93 -0.09 10.32 -8.03
C LYS A 93 -0.36 10.64 -6.56
N ILE A 94 0.52 10.27 -5.64
CA ILE A 94 0.39 10.64 -4.21
C ILE A 94 0.30 12.17 -4.03
N LEU A 95 0.98 12.94 -4.89
CA LEU A 95 0.97 14.41 -4.83
C LEU A 95 -0.35 15.04 -5.32
N ASP A 96 -1.20 14.28 -6.02
CA ASP A 96 -2.49 14.76 -6.50
C ASP A 96 -3.56 14.74 -5.38
N TYR A 97 -3.31 14.03 -4.28
CA TYR A 97 -4.21 14.01 -3.13
C TYR A 97 -4.07 15.28 -2.27
N PRO A 98 -5.18 15.83 -1.75
CA PRO A 98 -5.13 16.99 -0.86
C PRO A 98 -4.74 16.56 0.57
N LEU A 99 -3.49 16.15 0.80
CA LEU A 99 -3.07 15.46 2.02
C LEU A 99 -2.74 16.40 3.20
N GLU A 100 -3.03 15.94 4.42
CA GLU A 100 -2.44 16.42 5.68
C GLU A 100 -1.25 15.54 6.11
N SER A 101 -1.34 14.23 5.87
CA SER A 101 -0.25 13.29 6.14
C SER A 101 -0.34 12.00 5.31
N VAL A 102 0.79 11.30 5.23
CA VAL A 102 0.91 9.95 4.65
C VAL A 102 1.41 8.99 5.71
N VAL A 103 0.65 7.92 5.96
CA VAL A 103 1.13 6.76 6.71
C VAL A 103 1.81 5.82 5.71
N GLN A 104 3.12 5.69 5.81
CA GLN A 104 3.91 4.80 4.97
C GLN A 104 3.65 3.34 5.35
N GLY A 105 3.92 2.39 4.43
CA GLY A 105 3.85 0.96 4.74
C GLY A 105 4.85 0.56 5.82
N HIS A 106 5.99 1.26 5.86
CA HIS A 106 7.02 1.15 6.87
C HIS A 106 7.58 2.52 7.25
N GLY A 107 8.06 2.65 8.49
CA GLY A 107 8.68 3.89 8.98
C GLY A 107 7.66 4.91 9.51
N GLU A 108 8.09 6.17 9.58
CA GLU A 108 7.35 7.24 10.24
C GLU A 108 6.21 7.81 9.36
N VAL A 109 5.27 8.49 10.00
CA VAL A 109 4.25 9.28 9.30
C VAL A 109 4.89 10.52 8.69
N LEU A 110 4.60 10.79 7.42
CA LEU A 110 5.03 12.00 6.73
C LEU A 110 3.96 13.07 6.85
N LEU A 111 4.33 14.28 7.27
CA LEU A 111 3.42 15.42 7.33
C LEU A 111 3.33 16.13 5.98
N ARG A 112 2.28 16.94 5.77
CA ARG A 112 2.02 17.69 4.52
C ARG A 112 3.26 18.31 3.87
N GLY A 113 4.11 18.97 4.65
CA GLY A 113 5.32 19.64 4.14
C GLY A 113 6.47 18.70 3.76
N GLU A 114 6.42 17.45 4.21
CA GLU A 114 7.44 16.42 4.00
C GLU A 114 7.09 15.52 2.81
N VAL A 115 5.80 15.30 2.55
CA VAL A 115 5.32 14.41 1.47
C VAL A 115 5.97 14.73 0.11
N PRO A 116 5.98 15.99 -0.40
CA PRO A 116 6.62 16.27 -1.69
C PRO A 116 8.12 15.99 -1.70
N LYS A 117 8.81 16.21 -0.57
CA LYS A 117 10.25 15.98 -0.45
C LYS A 117 10.56 14.49 -0.45
N ALA A 118 9.77 13.71 0.27
CA ALA A 118 9.94 12.26 0.35
C ALA A 118 9.65 11.59 -0.99
N VAL A 119 8.61 12.05 -1.71
CA VAL A 119 8.32 11.62 -3.08
C VAL A 119 9.48 11.95 -4.01
N GLN A 120 10.00 13.19 -3.98
CA GLN A 120 11.13 13.57 -4.83
C GLN A 120 12.38 12.73 -4.54
N ALA A 121 12.73 12.56 -3.25
CA ALA A 121 13.87 11.74 -2.83
C ALA A 121 13.74 10.27 -3.26
N SER A 122 12.52 9.76 -3.43
CA SER A 122 12.25 8.41 -3.92
C SER A 122 12.37 8.28 -5.45
N LEU A 123 12.31 9.40 -6.19
CA LEU A 123 12.34 9.42 -7.65
C LEU A 123 13.73 9.62 -8.24
N ASP A 124 14.60 10.30 -7.48
CA ASP A 124 16.01 10.57 -7.76
C ASP A 124 16.87 9.29 -7.70
#